data_AF-A0A945ZDF9-F1
#
_entry.id   AF-A0A945ZDF9-F1
#
_cell.length_a   1.000
_cell.length_b   1.000
_cell.length_c   1.000
_cell.angle_alpha   90.00
_cell.angle_beta   90.00
_cell.angle_gamma   90.00
#
_symmetry.space_group_name_H-M   'P 1'
#
loop_
_entity.id
_entity.type
_entity.pdbx_description
1 polymer ?
#
loop_
_entity_poly.entity_id
_entity_poly.type
_entity_poly.pdbx_seq_one_letter_code
_entity_poly.pdbx_strand_id
1 'polypeptide(L)'
;MSRWIALLVLTILTLGIETPTAVAKVGEAAAVVRDVYGRDLNRRMRKGEALQFGQRVRVGQESAAKLHFEDDSLLSLGPGSEIKITEFIYNPNRSFTKSSMRLVRGLLRFASKSGTRDLKIKTNHGTLAVRGTVFDLMANSSNVEIAVHEGQVEFADRHGTHKVSAGEVLRADGTATETSDRPSSHLALAQTAMVTLLASAEKPARTKKASTGANQTSKATNVTLQMAPRTQAALPVSIAALNPENVVLMQLSYGPVYIELLEDLAPRHVARIRQLARSGFYDGQAFDNVKDGFAAQTGGGGGEALAAELSDSSFTRGSLGMFHRRSDPNSADSRFFVSLGDLKHLTGKYTKWGRVIAGMQHIESLQRGEPPQAPDRILQLTVLSDII
;
A
#
# COMPACT_ATOMS: atom_id res chain seq x y z
N MET A 1 -84.98 -17.79 -38.29
CA MET A 1 -85.14 -16.59 -37.44
C MET A 1 -84.88 -17.06 -36.00
N SER A 2 -83.90 -16.63 -35.22
CA SER A 2 -83.14 -15.39 -35.09
C SER A 2 -81.66 -15.71 -34.77
N ARG A 3 -80.76 -14.79 -35.13
CA ARG A 3 -79.31 -14.90 -34.90
C ARG A 3 -78.99 -14.30 -33.53
N TRP A 4 -78.33 -15.06 -32.66
CA TRP A 4 -77.70 -14.54 -31.45
C TRP A 4 -76.24 -14.19 -31.75
N ILE A 5 -75.88 -12.94 -31.44
CA ILE A 5 -74.51 -12.41 -31.48
C ILE A 5 -73.86 -12.82 -30.16
N ALA A 6 -72.84 -13.67 -30.20
CA ALA A 6 -71.95 -13.92 -29.07
C ALA A 6 -70.62 -13.20 -29.35
N LEU A 7 -70.38 -12.14 -28.58
CA LEU A 7 -69.14 -11.37 -28.55
C LEU A 7 -68.05 -12.25 -27.93
N LEU A 8 -67.11 -12.74 -28.74
CA LEU A 8 -65.96 -13.51 -28.27
C LEU A 8 -64.81 -12.53 -28.05
N VAL A 9 -64.64 -12.10 -26.80
CA VAL A 9 -63.47 -11.32 -26.37
C VAL A 9 -62.27 -12.24 -26.40
N LEU A 10 -61.43 -12.09 -27.43
CA LEU A 10 -60.16 -12.78 -27.54
C LEU A 10 -59.17 -12.12 -26.56
N THR A 11 -59.10 -12.63 -25.34
CA THR A 11 -58.02 -12.32 -24.40
C THR A 11 -56.74 -12.92 -24.97
N ILE A 12 -55.95 -12.07 -25.63
CA ILE A 12 -54.58 -12.42 -26.03
C ILE A 12 -53.79 -12.57 -24.73
N LEU A 13 -53.60 -13.82 -24.31
CA LEU A 13 -52.66 -14.19 -23.27
C LEU A 13 -51.27 -13.93 -23.84
N THR A 14 -50.75 -12.71 -23.63
CA THR A 14 -49.36 -12.40 -23.91
C THR A 14 -48.52 -13.24 -22.94
N LEU A 15 -48.02 -14.39 -23.40
CA LEU A 15 -46.87 -15.01 -22.77
C LEU A 15 -45.77 -13.95 -22.78
N GLY A 16 -45.53 -13.37 -21.60
CA GLY A 16 -44.37 -12.54 -21.37
C GLY A 16 -43.15 -13.40 -21.67
N ILE A 17 -42.56 -13.18 -22.83
CA ILE A 17 -41.17 -13.53 -23.03
C ILE A 17 -40.44 -12.61 -22.06
N GLU A 18 -40.18 -13.11 -20.86
CA GLU A 18 -39.26 -12.47 -19.94
C GLU A 18 -37.92 -12.43 -20.66
N THR A 19 -37.65 -11.31 -21.33
CA THR A 19 -36.31 -11.01 -21.83
C THR A 19 -35.38 -11.19 -20.64
N PRO A 20 -34.35 -12.05 -20.72
CA PRO A 20 -33.45 -12.25 -19.59
C PRO A 20 -32.95 -10.88 -19.18
N THR A 21 -33.29 -10.47 -17.95
CA THR A 21 -32.96 -9.17 -17.42
C THR A 21 -31.46 -9.00 -17.59
N ALA A 22 -31.04 -8.03 -18.40
CA ALA A 22 -29.64 -7.78 -18.67
C ALA A 22 -28.92 -7.63 -17.32
N VAL A 23 -28.08 -8.60 -16.99
CA VAL A 23 -27.37 -8.62 -15.71
C VAL A 23 -26.48 -7.38 -15.70
N ALA A 24 -26.81 -6.42 -14.83
CA ALA A 24 -26.13 -5.14 -14.80
C ALA A 24 -24.62 -5.35 -14.59
N LYS A 25 -23.82 -4.85 -15.55
CA LYS A 25 -22.36 -4.76 -15.42
C LYS A 25 -22.05 -3.83 -14.26
N VAL A 26 -21.25 -4.30 -13.31
CA VAL A 26 -20.86 -3.51 -12.12
C VAL A 26 -19.41 -3.05 -12.17
N GLY A 27 -18.61 -3.61 -13.07
CA GLY A 27 -17.19 -3.29 -13.24
C GLY A 27 -16.47 -4.30 -14.13
N GLU A 28 -15.16 -4.38 -13.98
CA GLU A 28 -14.29 -5.31 -14.70
C GLU A 28 -13.07 -5.75 -13.89
N ALA A 29 -12.48 -6.87 -14.30
CA ALA A 29 -11.21 -7.36 -13.76
C ALA A 29 -10.01 -6.61 -14.37
N ALA A 30 -9.58 -5.52 -13.74
CA ALA A 30 -8.43 -4.72 -14.16
C ALA A 30 -7.09 -5.49 -14.14
N ALA A 31 -6.91 -6.43 -13.21
CA ALA A 31 -5.77 -7.35 -13.20
C ALA A 31 -6.14 -8.72 -12.64
N VAL A 32 -5.56 -9.77 -13.21
CA VAL A 32 -5.71 -11.15 -12.74
C VAL A 32 -4.34 -11.83 -12.73
N VAL A 33 -3.87 -12.22 -11.56
CA VAL A 33 -2.58 -12.86 -11.34
C VAL A 33 -2.84 -14.29 -10.90
N ARG A 34 -2.33 -15.26 -11.67
CA ARG A 34 -2.56 -16.69 -11.42
C ARG A 34 -4.06 -16.97 -11.18
N ASP A 35 -4.40 -17.86 -10.27
CA ASP A 35 -5.69 -18.53 -10.20
C ASP A 35 -6.76 -17.66 -9.51
N VAL A 36 -7.57 -17.01 -10.34
CA VAL A 36 -8.74 -16.22 -9.91
C VAL A 36 -9.96 -16.75 -10.63
N TYR A 37 -11.05 -17.01 -9.91
CA TYR A 37 -12.26 -17.64 -10.45
C TYR A 37 -13.50 -16.82 -10.16
N GLY A 38 -14.42 -16.77 -11.14
CA GLY A 38 -15.73 -16.12 -11.04
C GLY A 38 -16.85 -17.07 -10.62
N ARG A 39 -18.05 -16.87 -11.19
CA ARG A 39 -19.31 -17.55 -10.85
C ARG A 39 -19.21 -19.10 -10.84
N ASP A 40 -18.51 -19.68 -11.80
CA ASP A 40 -18.61 -21.13 -12.06
C ASP A 40 -17.44 -22.00 -11.59
N LEU A 41 -16.40 -21.45 -10.96
CA LEU A 41 -15.13 -22.13 -10.56
C LEU A 41 -14.35 -22.90 -11.63
N ASN A 42 -15.00 -23.34 -12.70
CA ASN A 42 -14.45 -24.14 -13.78
C ASN A 42 -13.73 -23.27 -14.81
N ARG A 43 -13.91 -21.94 -14.73
CA ARG A 43 -13.26 -20.98 -15.62
C ARG A 43 -12.55 -19.91 -14.84
N ARG A 44 -11.24 -19.81 -15.08
CA ARG A 44 -10.39 -18.73 -14.59
C ARG A 44 -10.79 -17.41 -15.23
N MET A 45 -10.86 -16.37 -14.40
CA MET A 45 -11.16 -15.00 -14.78
C MET A 45 -10.04 -14.43 -15.65
N ARG A 46 -10.39 -13.55 -16.59
CA ARG A 46 -9.41 -12.86 -17.46
C ARG A 46 -9.38 -11.36 -17.17
N LYS A 47 -8.25 -10.73 -17.48
CA LYS A 47 -8.17 -9.25 -17.49
C LYS A 47 -9.22 -8.69 -18.47
N GLY A 48 -9.94 -7.66 -18.05
CA GLY A 48 -11.05 -7.04 -18.79
C GLY A 48 -12.37 -7.81 -18.74
N GLU A 49 -12.44 -8.93 -18.01
CA GLU A 49 -13.69 -9.67 -17.85
C GLU A 49 -14.69 -8.84 -17.02
N ALA A 50 -15.91 -8.70 -17.54
CA ALA A 50 -16.97 -7.95 -16.89
C ALA A 50 -17.40 -8.60 -15.57
N LEU A 51 -17.56 -7.77 -14.54
CA LEU A 51 -18.11 -8.18 -13.27
C LEU A 51 -19.63 -8.06 -13.28
N GLN A 52 -20.28 -9.06 -12.69
CA GLN A 52 -21.72 -9.18 -12.64
C GLN A 52 -22.25 -9.11 -11.21
N PHE A 53 -23.48 -8.63 -11.09
CA PHE A 53 -24.27 -8.78 -9.88
C PHE A 53 -24.38 -10.25 -9.42
N GLY A 54 -24.35 -10.47 -8.11
CA GLY A 54 -24.41 -11.81 -7.51
C GLY A 54 -23.14 -12.65 -7.69
N GLN A 55 -22.13 -12.15 -8.40
CA GLN A 55 -20.92 -12.88 -8.69
C GLN A 55 -20.08 -13.10 -7.44
N ARG A 56 -19.56 -14.32 -7.31
CA ARG A 56 -18.52 -14.66 -6.36
C ARG A 56 -17.17 -14.59 -7.06
N VAL A 57 -16.16 -14.04 -6.39
CA VAL A 57 -14.77 -14.01 -6.86
C VAL A 57 -13.90 -14.72 -5.85
N ARG A 58 -13.11 -15.70 -6.30
CA ARG A 58 -12.16 -16.46 -5.48
C ARG A 58 -10.74 -16.29 -5.99
N VAL A 59 -9.80 -16.06 -5.10
CA VAL A 59 -8.38 -15.87 -5.37
C VAL A 59 -7.58 -16.98 -4.70
N GLY A 60 -6.73 -17.67 -5.46
CA GLY A 60 -5.83 -18.71 -4.97
C GLY A 60 -4.74 -18.19 -4.03
N GLN A 61 -3.96 -19.10 -3.41
CA GLN A 61 -2.97 -18.75 -2.39
C GLN A 61 -1.73 -18.01 -2.91
N GLU A 62 -1.44 -18.14 -4.20
CA GLU A 62 -0.37 -17.38 -4.85
C GLU A 62 -0.93 -16.43 -5.91
N SER A 63 -2.18 -16.00 -5.72
CA SER A 63 -2.94 -15.25 -6.72
C SER A 63 -3.38 -13.92 -6.16
N ALA A 64 -3.68 -12.99 -7.06
CA ALA A 64 -4.25 -11.71 -6.71
C ALA A 64 -5.14 -11.20 -7.84
N ALA A 65 -6.11 -10.38 -7.49
CA ALA A 65 -6.98 -9.74 -8.47
C ALA A 65 -7.13 -8.25 -8.17
N LYS A 66 -7.23 -7.42 -9.20
CA LYS A 66 -7.63 -6.01 -9.10
C LYS A 66 -8.91 -5.85 -9.88
N LEU A 67 -9.95 -5.38 -9.22
CA LEU A 67 -11.27 -5.13 -9.77
C LEU A 67 -11.47 -3.62 -9.82
N HIS A 68 -11.92 -3.11 -10.97
CA HIS A 68 -12.29 -1.71 -11.16
C HIS A 68 -13.80 -1.65 -11.35
N PHE A 69 -14.46 -0.90 -10.49
CA PHE A 69 -15.90 -0.70 -10.57
C PHE A 69 -16.22 0.49 -11.48
N GLU A 70 -17.41 0.52 -12.06
CA GLU A 70 -17.89 1.60 -12.94
C GLU A 70 -17.89 2.99 -12.27
N ASP A 71 -17.76 2.99 -10.94
CA ASP A 71 -17.75 4.18 -10.12
C ASP A 71 -16.29 4.66 -9.84
N ASP A 72 -15.29 4.11 -10.53
CA ASP A 72 -13.86 4.38 -10.31
C ASP A 72 -13.27 3.90 -8.99
N SER A 73 -14.03 3.13 -8.21
CA SER A 73 -13.46 2.44 -7.05
C SER A 73 -12.61 1.26 -7.51
N LEU A 74 -11.49 1.06 -6.80
CA LEU A 74 -10.59 -0.07 -7.00
C LEU A 74 -10.70 -1.00 -5.80
N LEU A 75 -10.86 -2.28 -6.08
CA LEU A 75 -10.83 -3.35 -5.09
C LEU A 75 -9.72 -4.34 -5.46
N SER A 76 -8.69 -4.40 -4.64
CA SER A 76 -7.63 -5.39 -4.76
C SER A 76 -7.92 -6.55 -3.82
N LEU A 77 -7.71 -7.78 -4.29
CA LEU A 77 -7.92 -9.02 -3.55
C LEU A 77 -6.59 -9.76 -3.45
N GLY A 78 -6.20 -10.10 -2.24
CA GLY A 78 -4.97 -10.82 -1.95
C GLY A 78 -5.11 -12.33 -1.98
N PRO A 79 -4.01 -13.06 -1.72
CA PRO A 79 -4.01 -14.51 -1.56
C PRO A 79 -5.15 -15.07 -0.71
N GLY A 80 -5.78 -16.15 -1.21
CA GLY A 80 -6.80 -16.89 -0.46
C GLY A 80 -8.14 -16.17 -0.27
N SER A 81 -8.33 -15.01 -0.93
CA SER A 81 -9.52 -14.18 -0.73
C SER A 81 -10.76 -14.70 -1.44
N GLU A 82 -11.91 -14.52 -0.81
CA GLU A 82 -13.22 -14.83 -1.39
C GLU A 82 -14.22 -13.73 -1.07
N ILE A 83 -14.80 -13.15 -2.12
CA ILE A 83 -15.85 -12.12 -2.02
C ILE A 83 -17.12 -12.53 -2.76
N LYS A 84 -18.26 -11.96 -2.36
CA LYS A 84 -19.51 -12.01 -3.10
C LYS A 84 -20.05 -10.60 -3.29
N ILE A 85 -20.36 -10.26 -4.53
CA ILE A 85 -21.03 -9.01 -4.93
C ILE A 85 -22.53 -9.20 -4.68
N THR A 86 -23.12 -8.54 -3.69
CA THR A 86 -24.45 -8.90 -3.18
C THR A 86 -25.59 -7.97 -3.60
N GLU A 87 -25.49 -6.66 -3.36
CA GLU A 87 -26.61 -5.72 -3.58
C GLU A 87 -26.08 -4.44 -4.24
N PHE A 88 -26.68 -4.03 -5.37
CA PHE A 88 -26.41 -2.75 -6.03
C PHE A 88 -27.76 -2.11 -6.34
N ILE A 89 -28.06 -0.97 -5.73
CA ILE A 89 -29.27 -0.22 -6.07
C ILE A 89 -28.97 0.63 -7.30
N TYR A 90 -29.46 0.17 -8.46
CA TYR A 90 -29.34 0.86 -9.75
C TYR A 90 -30.36 2.00 -9.83
N ASN A 91 -29.88 3.24 -9.94
CA ASN A 91 -30.69 4.39 -10.32
C ASN A 91 -30.45 4.69 -11.82
N PRO A 92 -31.49 4.60 -12.68
CA PRO A 92 -31.35 4.80 -14.12
C PRO A 92 -30.90 6.22 -14.52
N ASN A 93 -31.02 7.22 -13.63
CA ASN A 93 -30.64 8.61 -13.91
C ASN A 93 -29.21 8.97 -13.44
N ARG A 94 -28.31 7.97 -13.37
CA ARG A 94 -26.91 8.08 -12.94
C ARG A 94 -26.71 8.62 -11.51
N SER A 95 -26.84 7.72 -10.55
CA SER A 95 -25.89 7.60 -9.42
C SER A 95 -26.22 6.35 -8.62
N PHE A 96 -25.27 5.43 -8.51
CA PHE A 96 -25.39 4.23 -7.67
C PHE A 96 -25.69 4.67 -6.23
N THR A 97 -26.87 4.30 -5.71
CA THR A 97 -27.36 4.91 -4.47
C THR A 97 -26.90 4.13 -3.23
N LYS A 98 -26.76 2.80 -3.31
CA LYS A 98 -26.21 1.94 -2.25
C LYS A 98 -25.55 0.70 -2.87
N SER A 99 -24.34 0.39 -2.43
CA SER A 99 -23.58 -0.78 -2.89
C SER A 99 -23.23 -1.65 -1.69
N SER A 100 -23.40 -2.97 -1.79
CA SER A 100 -22.97 -3.90 -0.76
C SER A 100 -22.20 -5.10 -1.32
N MET A 101 -21.20 -5.50 -0.55
CA MET A 101 -20.35 -6.66 -0.82
C MET A 101 -20.22 -7.50 0.46
N ARG A 102 -19.97 -8.80 0.30
CA ARG A 102 -19.56 -9.67 1.40
C ARG A 102 -18.13 -10.14 1.20
N LEU A 103 -17.26 -9.91 2.18
CA LEU A 103 -15.97 -10.59 2.29
C LEU A 103 -16.18 -11.87 3.11
N VAL A 104 -15.93 -13.02 2.49
CA VAL A 104 -16.03 -14.33 3.16
C VAL A 104 -14.76 -14.62 3.94
N ARG A 105 -13.59 -14.39 3.32
CA ARG A 105 -12.26 -14.57 3.92
C ARG A 105 -11.16 -13.92 3.07
N GLY A 106 -9.97 -13.80 3.64
CA GLY A 106 -8.75 -13.27 3.01
C GLY A 106 -8.63 -11.77 3.14
N LEU A 107 -7.78 -11.15 2.31
CA LEU A 107 -7.47 -9.73 2.32
C LEU A 107 -8.13 -9.02 1.14
N LEU A 108 -8.79 -7.90 1.42
CA LEU A 108 -9.13 -6.91 0.40
C LEU A 108 -8.50 -5.55 0.71
N ARG A 109 -8.12 -4.82 -0.33
CA ARG A 109 -7.86 -3.37 -0.29
C ARG A 109 -8.93 -2.67 -1.08
N PHE A 110 -9.61 -1.70 -0.49
CA PHE A 110 -10.50 -0.81 -1.20
C PHE A 110 -9.88 0.58 -1.33
N ALA A 111 -10.08 1.24 -2.48
CA ALA A 111 -9.69 2.62 -2.71
C ALA A 111 -10.75 3.31 -3.59
N SER A 112 -11.12 4.54 -3.26
CA SER A 112 -12.09 5.32 -4.04
C SER A 112 -11.63 6.76 -4.22
N LYS A 113 -11.84 7.33 -5.42
CA LYS A 113 -11.38 8.68 -5.80
C LYS A 113 -12.34 9.81 -5.44
N SER A 114 -13.59 9.51 -5.06
CA SER A 114 -14.62 10.52 -4.81
C SER A 114 -15.28 10.31 -3.45
N GLY A 115 -15.36 11.39 -2.66
CA GLY A 115 -16.12 11.43 -1.42
C GLY A 115 -17.59 11.09 -1.62
N THR A 116 -18.15 10.38 -0.65
CA THR A 116 -19.52 9.84 -0.54
C THR A 116 -19.91 8.73 -1.52
N ARG A 117 -19.70 7.48 -1.07
CA ARG A 117 -20.54 6.34 -1.49
C ARG A 117 -20.89 5.48 -0.29
N ASP A 118 -22.17 5.17 -0.15
CA ASP A 118 -22.73 4.24 0.85
C ASP A 118 -22.35 2.79 0.53
N LEU A 119 -21.05 2.46 0.50
CA LEU A 119 -20.57 1.09 0.36
C LEU A 119 -20.56 0.40 1.72
N LYS A 120 -21.23 -0.75 1.80
CA LYS A 120 -21.19 -1.64 2.97
C LYS A 120 -20.50 -2.96 2.64
N ILE A 121 -19.47 -3.31 3.40
CA ILE A 121 -18.80 -4.61 3.33
C ILE A 121 -19.19 -5.45 4.55
N LYS A 122 -19.89 -6.55 4.30
CA LYS A 122 -20.28 -7.51 5.36
C LYS A 122 -19.19 -8.57 5.53
N THR A 123 -18.87 -8.90 6.77
CA THR A 123 -18.03 -10.05 7.14
C THR A 123 -18.83 -11.00 8.03
N ASN A 124 -18.20 -12.06 8.53
CA ASN A 124 -18.81 -12.89 9.59
C ASN A 124 -18.78 -12.21 10.97
N HIS A 125 -17.99 -11.15 11.13
CA HIS A 125 -17.74 -10.48 12.41
C HIS A 125 -18.44 -9.13 12.55
N GLY A 126 -18.92 -8.55 11.44
CA GLY A 126 -19.62 -7.27 11.45
C GLY A 126 -19.84 -6.68 10.07
N THR A 127 -20.25 -5.42 10.03
CA THR A 127 -20.45 -4.66 8.79
C THR A 127 -19.59 -3.41 8.80
N LEU A 128 -18.76 -3.27 7.78
CA LEU A 128 -17.97 -2.08 7.53
C LEU A 128 -18.74 -1.14 6.60
N ALA A 129 -19.03 0.07 7.05
CA ALA A 129 -19.52 1.17 6.23
C ALA A 129 -18.34 2.05 5.81
N VAL A 130 -18.19 2.25 4.50
CA VAL A 130 -17.05 2.97 3.91
C VAL A 130 -17.47 4.41 3.65
N ARG A 131 -16.66 5.38 4.09
CA ARG A 131 -16.88 6.82 3.80
C ARG A 131 -15.69 7.42 3.04
N GLY A 132 -15.59 7.14 1.74
CA GLY A 132 -14.67 7.82 0.79
C GLY A 132 -13.18 7.66 1.10
N THR A 133 -12.67 6.42 1.18
CA THR A 133 -11.34 6.14 1.75
C THR A 133 -10.59 4.99 1.07
N VAL A 134 -9.28 4.95 1.31
CA VAL A 134 -8.40 3.80 1.11
C VAL A 134 -8.23 3.02 2.42
N PHE A 135 -8.54 1.72 2.43
CA PHE A 135 -8.34 0.83 3.58
C PHE A 135 -8.09 -0.62 3.15
N ASP A 136 -7.49 -1.40 4.05
CA ASP A 136 -7.42 -2.85 3.98
C ASP A 136 -8.37 -3.48 4.99
N LEU A 137 -9.01 -4.57 4.57
CA LEU A 137 -9.86 -5.39 5.41
C LEU A 137 -9.47 -6.85 5.20
N MET A 138 -8.98 -7.48 6.26
CA MET A 138 -8.72 -8.91 6.30
C MET A 138 -9.75 -9.60 7.18
N ALA A 139 -10.30 -10.71 6.71
CA ALA A 139 -11.24 -11.50 7.50
C ALA A 139 -10.90 -12.99 7.41
N ASN A 140 -11.13 -13.72 8.49
CA ASN A 140 -11.09 -15.18 8.53
C ASN A 140 -12.21 -15.69 9.45
N SER A 141 -12.22 -17.00 9.74
CA SER A 141 -13.21 -17.61 10.63
C SER A 141 -13.20 -17.05 12.05
N SER A 142 -12.05 -16.55 12.50
CA SER A 142 -11.78 -16.24 13.91
C SER A 142 -11.72 -14.74 14.17
N ASN A 143 -11.26 -13.93 13.23
CA ASN A 143 -11.20 -12.48 13.40
C ASN A 143 -11.37 -11.69 12.09
N VAL A 144 -11.56 -10.38 12.27
CA VAL A 144 -11.47 -9.35 11.26
C VAL A 144 -10.45 -8.32 11.70
N GLU A 145 -9.68 -7.81 10.74
CA GLU A 145 -8.74 -6.72 10.94
C GLU A 145 -8.90 -5.68 9.84
N ILE A 146 -9.07 -4.42 10.21
CA ILE A 146 -9.32 -3.29 9.30
C ILE A 146 -8.23 -2.26 9.52
N ALA A 147 -7.37 -2.04 8.52
CA ALA A 147 -6.34 -0.99 8.56
C ALA A 147 -6.72 0.13 7.60
N VAL A 148 -6.92 1.34 8.13
CA VAL A 148 -7.34 2.50 7.33
C VAL A 148 -6.11 3.30 6.93
N HIS A 149 -5.94 3.54 5.63
CA HIS A 149 -4.79 4.28 5.10
C HIS A 149 -5.11 5.75 4.89
N GLU A 150 -6.31 6.07 4.44
CA GLU A 150 -6.79 7.43 4.20
C GLU A 150 -8.24 7.56 4.68
N GLY A 151 -8.72 8.74 5.05
CA GLY A 151 -10.11 8.96 5.45
C GLY A 151 -10.56 8.18 6.69
N GLN A 152 -11.80 7.67 6.69
CA GLN A 152 -12.41 6.99 7.85
C GLN A 152 -13.44 5.94 7.42
N VAL A 153 -13.53 4.86 8.18
CA VAL A 153 -14.56 3.82 8.08
C VAL A 153 -15.30 3.65 9.41
N GLU A 154 -16.52 3.12 9.34
CA GLU A 154 -17.33 2.77 10.51
C GLU A 154 -17.55 1.25 10.51
N PHE A 155 -17.08 0.55 11.54
CA PHE A 155 -17.29 -0.88 11.72
C PHE A 155 -18.35 -1.14 12.79
N ALA A 156 -19.47 -1.76 12.41
CA ALA A 156 -20.53 -2.14 13.33
C ALA A 156 -20.48 -3.66 13.60
N ASP A 157 -20.40 -4.02 14.88
CA ASP A 157 -20.46 -5.39 15.38
C ASP A 157 -21.53 -5.51 16.50
N ARG A 158 -21.51 -6.61 17.26
CA ARG A 158 -22.46 -6.81 18.37
C ARG A 158 -22.18 -5.93 19.60
N HIS A 159 -21.00 -5.32 19.68
CA HIS A 159 -20.54 -4.49 20.80
C HIS A 159 -20.76 -3.01 20.54
N GLY A 160 -21.01 -2.62 19.29
CA GLY A 160 -21.38 -1.26 18.93
C GLY A 160 -20.89 -0.87 17.54
N THR A 161 -20.82 0.44 17.32
CA THR A 161 -20.24 1.01 16.11
C THR A 161 -18.92 1.68 16.47
N HIS A 162 -17.86 1.25 15.79
CA HIS A 162 -16.49 1.68 16.02
C HIS A 162 -16.03 2.51 14.82
N LYS A 163 -15.53 3.71 15.07
CA LYS A 163 -14.93 4.54 14.03
C LYS A 163 -13.45 4.21 13.95
N VAL A 164 -12.96 4.02 12.74
CA VAL A 164 -11.55 3.73 12.46
C VAL A 164 -11.08 4.72 11.42
N SER A 165 -10.12 5.54 11.80
CA SER A 165 -9.59 6.67 11.04
C SER A 165 -8.24 6.30 10.44
N ALA A 166 -7.78 7.10 9.48
CA ALA A 166 -6.48 6.90 8.85
C ALA A 166 -5.35 6.71 9.88
N GLY A 167 -4.56 5.66 9.70
CA GLY A 167 -3.50 5.24 10.61
C GLY A 167 -3.93 4.24 11.68
N GLU A 168 -5.24 4.08 11.91
CA GLU A 168 -5.77 3.14 12.89
C GLU A 168 -6.04 1.77 12.26
N VAL A 169 -5.90 0.75 13.11
CA VAL A 169 -6.22 -0.64 12.82
C VAL A 169 -7.21 -1.16 13.85
N LEU A 170 -8.40 -1.55 13.41
CA LEU A 170 -9.36 -2.22 14.26
C LEU A 170 -9.21 -3.74 14.13
N ARG A 171 -9.26 -4.45 15.26
CA ARG A 171 -9.34 -5.90 15.33
C ARG A 171 -10.61 -6.28 16.07
N ALA A 172 -11.35 -7.23 15.52
CA ALA A 172 -12.50 -7.83 16.21
C ALA A 172 -12.53 -9.33 15.98
N ASP A 173 -12.81 -10.11 17.02
CA ASP A 173 -12.94 -11.58 16.94
C ASP A 173 -14.34 -12.08 17.31
N GLY A 174 -15.28 -11.14 17.37
CA GLY A 174 -16.61 -11.35 17.88
C GLY A 174 -16.66 -11.21 19.40
N THR A 175 -15.66 -11.62 20.17
CA THR A 175 -15.66 -11.52 21.65
C THR A 175 -15.20 -10.15 22.15
N ALA A 176 -14.15 -9.61 21.55
CA ALA A 176 -13.61 -8.30 21.84
C ALA A 176 -13.39 -7.52 20.54
N THR A 177 -13.35 -6.20 20.68
CA THR A 177 -13.05 -5.26 19.61
C THR A 177 -12.05 -4.25 20.14
N GLU A 178 -10.89 -4.17 19.50
CA GLU A 178 -9.76 -3.38 19.95
C GLU A 178 -9.21 -2.55 18.80
N THR A 179 -8.64 -1.39 19.12
CA THR A 179 -7.96 -0.54 18.14
C THR A 179 -6.46 -0.58 18.40
N SER A 180 -5.67 -0.48 17.35
CA SER A 180 -4.22 -0.59 17.35
C SER A 180 -3.65 0.32 16.28
N ASP A 181 -2.48 0.88 16.50
CA ASP A 181 -1.88 1.83 15.55
C ASP A 181 -1.03 1.13 14.47
N ARG A 182 -1.06 -0.21 14.42
CA ARG A 182 -0.28 -1.00 13.47
C ARG A 182 -1.01 -2.27 13.04
N PRO A 183 -0.87 -2.71 11.77
CA PRO A 183 -1.37 -4.00 11.31
C PRO A 183 -0.73 -5.17 12.05
N SER A 184 -1.44 -6.30 12.11
CA SER A 184 -0.85 -7.58 12.54
C SER A 184 0.16 -8.06 11.51
N SER A 185 1.04 -8.98 11.93
CA SER A 185 1.98 -9.65 11.03
C SER A 185 1.26 -10.36 9.87
N HIS A 186 0.10 -10.99 10.14
CA HIS A 186 -0.70 -11.65 9.12
C HIS A 186 -1.24 -10.67 8.08
N LEU A 187 -1.77 -9.51 8.52
CA LEU A 187 -2.27 -8.48 7.62
C LEU A 187 -1.13 -7.88 6.78
N ALA A 188 0.01 -7.56 7.42
CA ALA A 188 1.18 -7.02 6.74
C ALA A 188 1.74 -7.97 5.66
N LEU A 189 1.82 -9.27 5.96
CA LEU A 189 2.26 -10.30 5.00
C LEU A 189 1.27 -10.44 3.83
N ALA A 190 -0.03 -10.46 4.11
CA ALA A 190 -1.05 -10.55 3.08
C ALA A 190 -1.05 -9.31 2.16
N GLN A 191 -0.85 -8.11 2.73
CA GLN A 191 -0.72 -6.84 1.97
C GLN A 191 0.47 -6.91 1.02
N THR A 192 1.61 -7.35 1.54
CA THR A 192 2.85 -7.49 0.77
C THR A 192 2.68 -8.49 -0.37
N ALA A 193 2.11 -9.65 -0.08
CA ALA A 193 1.88 -10.68 -1.09
C ALA A 193 0.91 -10.19 -2.18
N MET A 194 -0.22 -9.58 -1.80
CA MET A 194 -1.19 -9.02 -2.74
C MET A 194 -0.55 -7.99 -3.68
N VAL A 195 0.17 -7.01 -3.14
CA VAL A 195 0.82 -5.95 -3.93
C VAL A 195 1.87 -6.55 -4.87
N THR A 196 2.70 -7.45 -4.37
CA THR A 196 3.75 -8.13 -5.16
C THR A 196 3.15 -8.90 -6.32
N LEU A 197 2.07 -9.65 -6.06
CA LEU A 197 1.39 -10.42 -7.08
C LEU A 197 0.77 -9.51 -8.15
N LEU A 198 0.06 -8.44 -7.75
CA LEU A 198 -0.57 -7.51 -8.69
C LEU A 198 0.43 -6.78 -9.56
N ALA A 199 1.59 -6.39 -9.01
CA ALA A 199 2.67 -5.79 -9.79
C ALA A 199 3.21 -6.76 -10.88
N SER A 200 3.18 -8.07 -10.63
CA SER A 200 3.61 -9.07 -11.62
C SER A 200 2.68 -9.15 -12.85
N ALA A 201 1.44 -8.67 -12.79
CA ALA A 201 0.51 -8.67 -13.92
C ALA A 201 0.68 -7.45 -14.85
N GLU A 202 1.46 -6.44 -14.47
CA GLU A 202 1.60 -5.18 -15.23
C GLU A 202 2.80 -5.19 -16.20
N LYS A 203 3.63 -6.25 -16.22
CA LYS A 203 4.73 -6.42 -17.20
C LYS A 203 4.20 -6.93 -18.57
N PRO A 204 4.53 -6.29 -19.70
CA PRO A 204 4.16 -6.79 -21.02
C PRO A 204 4.92 -8.09 -21.37
N ALA A 205 4.22 -9.01 -22.05
CA ALA A 205 4.76 -10.30 -22.47
C ALA A 205 5.94 -10.12 -23.44
N ARG A 206 7.13 -10.58 -23.04
CA ARG A 206 8.33 -10.60 -23.89
C ARG A 206 8.17 -11.69 -24.95
N THR A 207 8.08 -11.30 -26.22
CA THR A 207 8.09 -12.19 -27.39
C THR A 207 9.36 -13.04 -27.41
N LYS A 208 9.20 -14.38 -27.37
CA LYS A 208 10.30 -15.34 -27.52
C LYS A 208 10.78 -15.36 -28.97
N LYS A 209 12.07 -15.11 -29.19
CA LYS A 209 12.78 -15.53 -30.40
C LYS A 209 13.60 -16.77 -30.07
N ALA A 210 13.48 -17.79 -30.92
CA ALA A 210 14.16 -19.08 -30.81
C ALA A 210 15.64 -18.99 -31.19
N SER A 211 16.49 -19.79 -30.53
CA SER A 211 17.64 -20.42 -31.19
C SER A 211 18.17 -21.62 -30.40
N THR A 212 18.22 -22.71 -31.14
CA THR A 212 18.73 -24.07 -30.94
C THR A 212 20.19 -24.18 -30.47
N GLY A 213 20.45 -25.14 -29.57
CA GLY A 213 21.52 -26.14 -29.64
C GLY A 213 22.98 -25.78 -29.34
N ALA A 214 23.55 -26.34 -28.26
CA ALA A 214 24.66 -27.31 -28.27
C ALA A 214 25.31 -27.47 -26.86
N ASN A 215 25.60 -28.73 -26.53
CA ASN A 215 26.25 -29.23 -25.31
C ASN A 215 27.76 -28.89 -25.29
N GLN A 216 28.34 -28.64 -24.10
CA GLN A 216 29.42 -29.45 -23.49
C GLN A 216 29.98 -28.85 -22.18
N THR A 217 30.42 -29.78 -21.35
CA THR A 217 30.97 -29.74 -19.98
C THR A 217 32.29 -28.98 -19.79
N SER A 218 32.48 -28.33 -18.63
CA SER A 218 33.58 -28.58 -17.67
C SER A 218 33.62 -27.59 -16.49
N LYS A 219 33.99 -28.11 -15.32
CA LYS A 219 34.25 -27.43 -14.04
C LYS A 219 35.40 -26.42 -14.12
N ALA A 220 35.25 -25.25 -13.49
CA ALA A 220 36.27 -24.61 -12.65
C ALA A 220 35.65 -23.44 -11.88
N THR A 221 35.93 -23.42 -10.57
CA THR A 221 35.63 -22.37 -9.61
C THR A 221 36.20 -21.02 -10.06
N ASN A 222 35.37 -19.99 -10.10
CA ASN A 222 35.77 -18.62 -9.83
C ASN A 222 34.61 -17.88 -9.15
N VAL A 223 34.93 -17.35 -7.97
CA VAL A 223 34.10 -16.43 -7.20
C VAL A 223 33.88 -15.18 -8.06
N THR A 224 32.64 -14.89 -8.39
CA THR A 224 32.21 -13.58 -8.89
C THR A 224 30.86 -13.29 -8.26
N LEU A 225 30.85 -12.32 -7.34
CA LEU A 225 29.66 -11.66 -6.84
C LEU A 225 28.92 -11.04 -8.03
N GLN A 226 27.95 -11.77 -8.58
CA GLN A 226 27.12 -11.27 -9.67
C GLN A 226 25.89 -10.59 -9.07
N MET A 227 25.95 -9.25 -9.06
CA MET A 227 24.83 -8.37 -8.71
C MET A 227 23.64 -8.71 -9.61
N ALA A 228 22.53 -9.17 -9.00
CA ALA A 228 21.27 -9.43 -9.68
C ALA A 228 20.59 -8.12 -10.12
N PRO A 229 19.78 -8.12 -11.21
CA PRO A 229 19.29 -6.91 -11.83
C PRO A 229 18.28 -6.19 -10.92
N ARG A 230 18.65 -4.97 -10.49
CA ARG A 230 17.77 -4.00 -9.83
C ARG A 230 16.54 -3.76 -10.72
N THR A 231 15.37 -4.25 -10.30
CA THR A 231 14.09 -3.83 -10.90
C THR A 231 13.41 -2.93 -9.89
N GLN A 232 13.31 -1.65 -10.24
CA GLN A 232 12.87 -0.54 -9.41
C GLN A 232 11.46 -0.79 -8.83
N ALA A 233 11.33 -0.60 -7.51
CA ALA A 233 10.06 -0.66 -6.81
C ALA A 233 9.19 0.53 -7.26
N ALA A 234 7.93 0.28 -7.65
CA ALA A 234 7.00 1.36 -7.95
C ALA A 234 6.73 2.18 -6.68
N LEU A 235 6.89 3.50 -6.80
CA LEU A 235 6.81 4.45 -5.69
C LEU A 235 5.42 4.44 -5.05
N PRO A 236 5.31 4.62 -3.72
CA PRO A 236 4.03 4.92 -3.08
C PRO A 236 3.35 6.13 -3.75
N VAL A 237 2.03 6.14 -3.87
CA VAL A 237 1.27 7.17 -4.62
C VAL A 237 1.49 8.60 -4.09
N SER A 238 1.77 8.77 -2.79
CA SER A 238 2.15 10.06 -2.20
C SER A 238 3.53 10.55 -2.62
N ILE A 239 4.41 9.65 -3.07
CA ILE A 239 5.79 9.92 -3.52
C ILE A 239 5.82 10.14 -5.02
N ALA A 240 4.92 9.48 -5.77
CA ALA A 240 4.77 9.67 -7.21
C ALA A 240 4.35 11.10 -7.61
N ALA A 241 3.80 11.88 -6.66
CA ALA A 241 3.46 13.30 -6.85
C ALA A 241 4.59 14.27 -6.47
N LEU A 242 5.64 13.80 -5.80
CA LEU A 242 6.80 14.60 -5.41
C LEU A 242 7.85 14.59 -6.53
N ASN A 243 8.63 15.67 -6.64
CA ASN A 243 9.79 15.66 -7.53
C ASN A 243 10.77 14.56 -7.06
N PRO A 244 11.11 13.57 -7.91
CA PRO A 244 12.03 12.49 -7.54
C PRO A 244 13.43 12.96 -7.13
N GLU A 245 13.89 14.14 -7.59
CA GLU A 245 15.15 14.77 -7.13
C GLU A 245 15.11 15.23 -5.66
N ASN A 246 13.89 15.39 -5.13
CA ASN A 246 13.64 15.80 -3.74
C ASN A 246 13.26 14.63 -2.85
N VAL A 247 13.47 13.39 -3.31
CA VAL A 247 13.25 12.19 -2.51
C VAL A 247 14.51 11.35 -2.50
N VAL A 248 14.89 10.89 -1.30
CA VAL A 248 15.94 9.90 -1.11
C VAL A 248 15.32 8.61 -0.60
N LEU A 249 15.69 7.51 -1.24
CA LEU A 249 15.37 6.16 -0.82
C LEU A 249 16.53 5.60 0.02
N MET A 250 16.28 5.35 1.29
CA MET A 250 17.15 4.61 2.20
C MET A 250 16.66 3.18 2.33
N GLN A 251 17.43 2.23 1.82
CA GLN A 251 17.16 0.81 1.96
C GLN A 251 17.71 0.29 3.28
N LEU A 252 16.85 -0.33 4.09
CA LEU A 252 17.23 -1.08 5.28
C LEU A 252 16.93 -2.57 5.07
N SER A 253 17.51 -3.44 5.89
CA SER A 253 17.14 -4.87 5.94
C SER A 253 15.64 -5.07 6.21
N TYR A 254 15.03 -4.12 6.91
CA TYR A 254 13.62 -4.09 7.26
C TYR A 254 12.73 -3.57 6.12
N GLY A 255 13.28 -2.86 5.13
CA GLY A 255 12.54 -2.31 4.00
C GLY A 255 12.98 -0.89 3.57
N PRO A 256 12.35 -0.35 2.50
CA PRO A 256 12.65 0.97 1.98
C PRO A 256 12.06 2.08 2.85
N VAL A 257 12.87 3.08 3.15
CA VAL A 257 12.47 4.33 3.78
C VAL A 257 12.61 5.44 2.75
N TYR A 258 11.54 6.17 2.51
CA TYR A 258 11.56 7.32 1.63
C TYR A 258 11.60 8.60 2.46
N ILE A 259 12.53 9.47 2.10
CA ILE A 259 12.83 10.72 2.80
C ILE A 259 12.60 11.85 1.81
N GLU A 260 11.70 12.76 2.11
CA GLU A 260 11.58 14.03 1.40
C GLU A 260 12.69 14.98 1.87
N LEU A 261 13.38 15.59 0.91
CA LEU A 261 14.40 16.61 1.12
C LEU A 261 13.72 17.98 1.25
N LEU A 262 14.03 18.71 2.33
CA LEU A 262 13.44 20.01 2.64
C LEU A 262 14.37 21.14 2.18
N GLU A 263 14.50 21.30 0.86
CA GLU A 263 15.42 22.28 0.24
C GLU A 263 15.12 23.73 0.64
N ASP A 264 13.86 24.06 0.89
CA ASP A 264 13.45 25.39 1.37
C ASP A 264 13.98 25.73 2.78
N LEU A 265 14.28 24.70 3.60
CA LEU A 265 14.76 24.89 4.96
C LEU A 265 16.29 24.82 5.07
N ALA A 266 16.93 23.94 4.30
CA ALA A 266 18.35 23.66 4.43
C ALA A 266 19.00 23.35 3.07
N PRO A 267 19.05 24.32 2.14
CA PRO A 267 19.49 24.07 0.76
C PRO A 267 20.93 23.57 0.67
N ARG A 268 21.86 24.08 1.50
CA ARG A 268 23.27 23.63 1.47
C ARG A 268 23.42 22.21 1.99
N HIS A 269 22.70 21.86 3.06
CA HIS A 269 22.74 20.51 3.60
C HIS A 269 22.02 19.50 2.71
N VAL A 270 20.91 19.88 2.08
CA VAL A 270 20.23 19.04 1.08
C VAL A 270 21.17 18.76 -0.11
N ALA A 271 21.85 19.77 -0.64
CA ALA A 271 22.83 19.59 -1.70
C ALA A 271 23.96 18.63 -1.27
N ARG A 272 24.44 18.75 -0.03
CA ARG A 272 25.46 17.85 0.53
C ARG A 272 24.97 16.41 0.66
N ILE A 273 23.74 16.19 1.15
CA ILE A 273 23.14 14.85 1.24
C ILE A 273 23.00 14.21 -0.14
N ARG A 274 22.52 14.94 -1.16
CA ARG A 274 22.46 14.43 -2.54
C ARG A 274 23.85 14.03 -3.04
N GLN A 275 24.87 14.87 -2.82
CA GLN A 275 26.25 14.59 -3.22
C GLN A 275 26.77 13.29 -2.58
N LEU A 276 26.60 13.14 -1.26
CA LEU A 276 27.08 11.98 -0.51
C LEU A 276 26.30 10.70 -0.82
N ALA A 277 24.98 10.79 -1.05
CA ALA A 277 24.17 9.67 -1.52
C ALA A 277 24.63 9.19 -2.90
N ARG A 278 24.85 10.12 -3.85
CA ARG A 278 25.33 9.82 -5.20
C ARG A 278 26.74 9.24 -5.24
N SER A 279 27.60 9.62 -4.29
CA SER A 279 28.93 9.02 -4.17
C SER A 279 28.93 7.66 -3.45
N GLY A 280 27.77 7.16 -3.01
CA GLY A 280 27.66 5.91 -2.23
C GLY A 280 28.24 6.00 -0.83
N PHE A 281 28.49 7.20 -0.28
CA PHE A 281 29.16 7.37 1.02
C PHE A 281 28.38 6.73 2.18
N TYR A 282 27.05 6.74 2.10
CA TYR A 282 26.17 6.19 3.11
C TYR A 282 25.94 4.68 3.00
N ASP A 283 26.33 4.05 1.90
CA ASP A 283 26.12 2.63 1.67
C ASP A 283 26.98 1.81 2.67
N GLY A 284 26.32 0.96 3.45
CA GLY A 284 26.94 0.17 4.50
C GLY A 284 27.19 0.91 5.81
N GLN A 285 26.90 2.21 5.92
CA GLN A 285 27.03 2.95 7.18
C GLN A 285 26.10 2.38 8.24
N ALA A 286 26.60 2.25 9.47
CA ALA A 286 25.86 1.69 10.59
C ALA A 286 25.06 2.77 11.32
N PHE A 287 23.93 2.38 11.91
CA PHE A 287 23.28 3.14 12.95
C PHE A 287 23.96 2.84 14.29
N ASP A 288 24.96 3.63 14.64
CA ASP A 288 25.85 3.41 15.78
C ASP A 288 25.35 4.01 17.10
N ASN A 289 24.30 4.84 17.06
CA ASN A 289 23.64 5.36 18.25
C ASN A 289 22.12 5.40 18.03
N VAL A 290 21.38 4.48 18.66
CA VAL A 290 19.93 4.36 18.52
C VAL A 290 19.28 4.40 19.90
N LYS A 291 18.73 5.56 20.23
CA LYS A 291 18.06 5.86 21.49
C LYS A 291 16.55 5.85 21.33
N ASP A 292 15.89 4.93 22.03
CA ASP A 292 14.44 4.86 22.01
C ASP A 292 13.79 6.17 22.48
N GLY A 293 12.73 6.59 21.81
CA GLY A 293 12.06 7.88 22.06
C GLY A 293 12.90 9.13 21.72
N PHE A 294 14.17 8.98 21.32
CA PHE A 294 15.06 10.08 20.95
C PHE A 294 15.40 10.03 19.46
N ALA A 295 16.53 9.44 19.09
CA ALA A 295 17.01 9.47 17.71
C ALA A 295 17.88 8.25 17.35
N ALA A 296 17.86 7.91 16.06
CA ALA A 296 18.78 6.98 15.42
C ALA A 296 19.82 7.78 14.62
N GLN A 297 21.11 7.63 14.94
CA GLN A 297 22.21 8.36 14.31
C GLN A 297 23.04 7.45 13.42
N THR A 298 23.56 8.00 12.32
CA THR A 298 24.42 7.29 11.37
C THR A 298 25.33 8.26 10.60
N GLY A 299 26.34 7.71 9.91
CA GLY A 299 27.36 8.47 9.20
C GLY A 299 28.41 9.07 10.14
N GLY A 300 29.07 10.13 9.65
CA GLY A 300 30.19 10.78 10.33
C GLY A 300 31.52 10.53 9.62
N GLY A 301 32.39 11.54 9.66
CA GLY A 301 33.64 11.56 8.90
C GLY A 301 33.42 11.91 7.41
N GLY A 302 34.51 12.18 6.70
CA GLY A 302 34.49 12.33 5.23
C GLY A 302 33.91 13.65 4.68
N GLY A 303 33.89 14.74 5.44
CA GLY A 303 33.33 16.00 4.95
C GLY A 303 33.95 17.28 5.50
N GLU A 304 33.79 18.34 4.71
CA GLU A 304 33.95 19.73 5.13
C GLU A 304 32.75 20.14 5.97
N ALA A 305 33.01 20.92 7.03
CA ALA A 305 31.97 21.40 7.92
C ALA A 305 31.08 22.44 7.24
N LEU A 306 29.78 22.35 7.45
CA LEU A 306 28.78 23.28 6.92
C LEU A 306 28.22 24.15 8.04
N ALA A 307 28.09 25.45 7.76
CA ALA A 307 27.42 26.36 8.69
C ALA A 307 25.93 25.99 8.83
N ALA A 308 25.39 26.08 10.03
CA ALA A 308 24.01 25.66 10.32
C ALA A 308 22.95 26.40 9.49
N GLU A 309 21.86 25.71 9.16
CA GLU A 309 20.66 26.26 8.49
C GLU A 309 19.47 26.05 9.41
N LEU A 310 19.39 26.90 10.43
CA LEU A 310 18.40 26.78 11.51
C LEU A 310 17.04 27.31 11.05
N SER A 311 15.97 26.64 11.47
CA SER A 311 14.59 27.06 11.19
C SER A 311 13.67 26.76 12.37
N ASP A 312 12.48 27.38 12.34
CA ASP A 312 11.43 27.20 13.35
C ASP A 312 10.58 25.94 13.09
N SER A 313 10.92 25.16 12.06
CA SER A 313 10.23 23.90 11.75
C SER A 313 10.48 22.87 12.86
N SER A 314 9.42 22.48 13.55
CA SER A 314 9.52 21.57 14.69
C SER A 314 10.13 20.22 14.31
N PHE A 315 11.05 19.72 15.13
CA PHE A 315 11.50 18.33 15.05
C PHE A 315 10.45 17.40 15.66
N THR A 316 9.67 16.74 14.82
CA THR A 316 8.74 15.68 15.20
C THR A 316 9.26 14.32 14.77
N ARG A 317 8.59 13.24 15.20
CA ARG A 317 8.88 11.88 14.75
C ARG A 317 9.02 11.82 13.23
N GLY A 318 10.11 11.21 12.76
CA GLY A 318 10.47 11.10 11.34
C GLY A 318 11.21 12.31 10.76
N SER A 319 11.50 13.35 11.54
CA SER A 319 12.37 14.45 11.09
C SER A 319 13.82 13.99 10.98
N LEU A 320 14.53 14.48 9.97
CA LEU A 320 15.98 14.27 9.83
C LEU A 320 16.73 15.57 10.10
N GLY A 321 17.72 15.49 10.99
CA GLY A 321 18.56 16.61 11.39
C GLY A 321 20.03 16.30 11.23
N MET A 322 20.84 17.34 10.99
CA MET A 322 22.29 17.20 10.93
C MET A 322 22.88 17.22 12.32
N PHE A 323 23.72 16.23 12.61
CA PHE A 323 24.45 16.21 13.87
C PHE A 323 25.64 17.16 13.79
N HIS A 324 25.80 18.01 14.80
CA HIS A 324 26.97 18.85 15.00
C HIS A 324 27.50 18.68 16.43
N ARG A 325 28.73 19.13 16.68
CA ARG A 325 29.31 19.16 18.02
C ARG A 325 28.57 20.18 18.87
N ARG A 326 28.40 19.89 20.17
CA ARG A 326 27.70 20.77 21.11
C ARG A 326 28.29 22.18 21.19
N SER A 327 29.60 22.30 21.01
CA SER A 327 30.33 23.58 21.09
C SER A 327 30.25 24.42 19.81
N ASP A 328 29.83 23.85 18.68
CA ASP A 328 29.91 24.50 17.38
C ASP A 328 28.77 24.03 16.46
N PRO A 329 27.70 24.83 16.29
CA PRO A 329 26.62 24.56 15.34
C PRO A 329 27.07 24.45 13.89
N ASN A 330 28.22 25.02 13.53
CA ASN A 330 28.75 25.03 12.17
C ASN A 330 29.72 23.87 11.89
N SER A 331 29.71 22.84 12.76
CA SER A 331 30.59 21.67 12.64
C SER A 331 29.94 20.44 12.02
N ALA A 332 28.69 20.57 11.52
CA ALA A 332 27.99 19.47 10.85
C ALA A 332 28.69 19.08 9.54
N ASP A 333 28.91 17.79 9.32
CA ASP A 333 29.58 17.26 8.12
C ASP A 333 28.68 16.32 7.31
N SER A 334 28.66 15.04 7.67
CA SER A 334 27.94 13.94 7.03
C SER A 334 27.08 13.16 8.03
N ARG A 335 27.28 13.35 9.34
CA ARG A 335 26.49 12.68 10.37
C ARG A 335 25.11 13.29 10.46
N PHE A 336 24.08 12.45 10.38
CA PHE A 336 22.70 12.86 10.60
C PHE A 336 22.01 11.95 11.61
N PHE A 337 20.85 12.39 12.07
CA PHE A 337 19.96 11.61 12.91
C PHE A 337 18.54 11.61 12.35
N VAL A 338 17.79 10.56 12.65
CA VAL A 338 16.35 10.46 12.44
C VAL A 338 15.64 10.49 13.80
N SER A 339 14.72 11.42 13.99
CA SER A 339 13.92 11.53 15.21
C SER A 339 12.96 10.34 15.33
N LEU A 340 13.11 9.53 16.39
CA LEU A 340 12.21 8.42 16.73
C LEU A 340 11.01 8.89 17.56
N GLY A 341 11.10 10.07 18.18
CA GLY A 341 10.04 10.73 18.94
C GLY A 341 9.90 12.21 18.61
N ASP A 342 9.11 12.93 19.40
CA ASP A 342 8.95 14.37 19.30
C ASP A 342 10.08 15.10 20.01
N LEU A 343 10.91 15.82 19.26
CA LEU A 343 12.16 16.44 19.73
C LEU A 343 12.12 17.97 19.57
N LYS A 344 10.99 18.61 19.86
CA LYS A 344 10.83 20.07 19.70
C LYS A 344 11.93 20.90 20.36
N HIS A 345 12.55 20.40 21.42
CA HIS A 345 13.68 21.05 22.09
C HIS A 345 14.94 21.20 21.23
N LEU A 346 15.03 20.51 20.08
CA LEU A 346 16.07 20.63 19.06
C LEU A 346 15.73 21.66 17.96
N THR A 347 14.48 22.11 17.88
CA THR A 347 14.02 23.15 16.94
C THR A 347 14.79 24.45 17.17
N GLY A 348 15.20 25.10 16.09
CA GLY A 348 16.07 26.29 16.15
C GLY A 348 17.48 26.03 16.66
N LYS A 349 17.89 24.77 16.90
CA LYS A 349 19.24 24.40 17.36
C LYS A 349 19.98 23.48 16.39
N TYR A 350 19.24 22.67 15.64
CA TYR A 350 19.79 21.73 14.66
C TYR A 350 19.22 22.03 13.27
N THR A 351 20.03 21.84 12.23
CA THR A 351 19.57 21.96 10.84
C THR A 351 18.64 20.80 10.50
N LYS A 352 17.37 21.08 10.17
CA LYS A 352 16.40 20.10 9.68
C LYS A 352 16.45 20.06 8.16
N TRP A 353 16.83 18.92 7.59
CA TRP A 353 17.07 18.79 6.14
C TRP A 353 16.11 17.82 5.45
N GLY A 354 15.38 16.99 6.21
CA GLY A 354 14.49 16.01 5.61
C GLY A 354 13.37 15.55 6.54
N ARG A 355 12.42 14.81 5.98
CA ARG A 355 11.42 14.05 6.74
C ARG A 355 11.13 12.70 6.09
N VAL A 356 10.90 11.69 6.90
CA VAL A 356 10.43 10.38 6.43
C VAL A 356 8.99 10.53 5.97
N ILE A 357 8.75 10.24 4.69
CA ILE A 357 7.42 10.26 4.06
C ILE A 357 6.84 8.86 3.86
N ALA A 358 7.69 7.82 3.92
CA ALA A 358 7.27 6.42 4.01
C ALA A 358 8.37 5.56 4.64
N GLY A 359 8.00 4.45 5.28
CA GLY A 359 8.95 3.48 5.82
C GLY A 359 9.50 3.81 7.22
N MET A 360 8.88 4.73 7.96
CA MET A 360 9.34 5.07 9.32
C MET A 360 9.37 3.87 10.27
N GLN A 361 8.47 2.90 10.10
CA GLN A 361 8.47 1.64 10.86
C GLN A 361 9.76 0.82 10.69
N HIS A 362 10.47 0.97 9.56
CA HIS A 362 11.74 0.30 9.31
C HIS A 362 12.87 0.94 10.10
N ILE A 363 12.82 2.27 10.31
CA ILE A 363 13.75 2.99 11.19
C ILE A 363 13.47 2.66 12.66
N GLU A 364 12.21 2.51 13.04
CA GLU A 364 11.86 2.12 14.40
C GLU A 364 12.30 0.70 14.75
N SER A 365 12.43 -0.16 13.74
CA SER A 365 12.90 -1.55 13.88
C SER A 365 14.41 -1.65 14.11
N LEU A 366 15.17 -0.55 13.97
CA LEU A 366 16.61 -0.54 14.20
C LEU A 366 16.95 -0.94 15.64
N GLN A 367 17.95 -1.82 15.78
CA GLN A 367 18.46 -2.27 17.06
C GLN A 367 18.90 -1.10 17.94
N ARG A 368 18.46 -1.10 19.19
CA ARG A 368 18.78 -0.06 20.18
C ARG A 368 20.18 -0.23 20.75
N GLY A 369 20.82 0.88 21.13
CA GLY A 369 22.10 0.88 21.86
C GLY A 369 23.01 2.06 21.54
N GLU A 370 24.08 2.18 22.33
CA GLU A 370 25.11 3.23 22.23
C GLU A 370 26.53 2.68 22.42
N PRO A 371 27.05 1.85 21.49
CA PRO A 371 26.40 1.36 20.28
C PRO A 371 25.54 0.10 20.50
N PRO A 372 24.66 -0.26 19.55
CA PRO A 372 23.97 -1.56 19.53
C PRO A 372 24.95 -2.73 19.46
N GLN A 373 24.57 -3.90 19.99
CA GLN A 373 25.42 -5.11 19.90
C GLN A 373 25.62 -5.59 18.46
N ALA A 374 24.58 -5.49 17.62
CA ALA A 374 24.65 -5.73 16.19
C ALA A 374 24.03 -4.55 15.44
N PRO A 375 24.79 -3.49 15.15
CA PRO A 375 24.26 -2.30 14.50
C PRO A 375 23.67 -2.61 13.12
N ASP A 376 22.42 -2.21 12.91
CA ASP A 376 21.80 -2.22 11.59
C ASP A 376 22.45 -1.19 10.67
N ARG A 377 22.36 -1.42 9.36
CA ARG A 377 23.06 -0.64 8.35
C ARG A 377 22.12 -0.11 7.29
N ILE A 378 22.49 1.04 6.72
CA ILE A 378 21.95 1.50 5.46
C ILE A 378 22.48 0.54 4.38
N LEU A 379 21.60 -0.25 3.76
CA LEU A 379 22.00 -1.11 2.65
C LEU A 379 22.33 -0.29 1.41
N GLN A 380 21.55 0.77 1.18
CA GLN A 380 21.78 1.72 0.12
C GLN A 380 21.07 3.04 0.41
N LEU A 381 21.68 4.18 0.12
CA LEU A 381 21.00 5.48 0.10
C LEU A 381 21.04 6.04 -1.33
N THR A 382 19.90 6.37 -1.93
CA THR A 382 19.87 6.78 -3.35
C THR A 382 18.85 7.87 -3.60
N VAL A 383 19.21 8.86 -4.42
CA VAL A 383 18.25 9.88 -4.89
C VAL A 383 17.29 9.20 -5.85
N LEU A 384 15.99 9.42 -5.67
CA LEU A 384 14.96 8.63 -6.32
C LEU A 384 14.95 8.80 -7.84
N SER A 385 15.25 10.00 -8.34
CA SER A 385 15.40 10.30 -9.76
C SER A 385 16.50 9.48 -10.45
N ASP A 386 17.55 9.07 -9.74
CA ASP A 386 18.65 8.30 -10.31
C ASP A 386 18.24 6.82 -10.56
N ILE A 387 17.05 6.42 -10.08
CA ILE A 387 16.54 5.05 -10.10
C ILE A 387 15.06 4.95 -10.49
N ILE A 388 14.49 5.90 -11.22
CA ILE A 388 13.14 5.75 -11.81
C ILE A 388 13.06 6.25 -13.24
#